data_AF-A0A662P721-F1
#
_entry.id   AF-A0A662P721-F1
#
_cell.length_a   1.000
_cell.length_b   1.000
_cell.length_c   1.000
_cell.angle_alpha   90.00
_cell.angle_beta   90.00
_cell.angle_gamma   90.00
#
_symmetry.space_group_name_H-M   'P 1'
#
loop_
_entity.id
_entity.type
_entity.pdbx_description
1 polymer ?
#
loop_
_entity_poly.entity_id
_entity_poly.type
_entity_poly.pdbx_seq_one_letter_code
_entity_poly.pdbx_strand_id
1 'polypeptide(L)'
;MIKLNAFVTLKPYFKEFSTFRIPIAGRPSDCSQLTRRLFDSGVAYGFQHEAYLYFKGNPNETVRIIEEMIKKEFRGKVILGEFSKLEELSLTPNDASIIKPIVYLAFEKVLESNGFKVPRRNVKKAIPEVNDVNRERGLVVSLISHKDIVVLRGLRYMLEVRPSGYGIMWIDLYSPPFDLKRQKRLSYKEIKAMEIMEEYYMRSILSSKQRLATLKKVLNLLDKALVLRFPDGDQLLFSNDLLQLQAPEG
;
A
#
# COMPACT_ATOMS: atom_id res chain seq x y z
N MET A 1 20.31 -14.79 -16.47
CA MET A 1 19.37 -13.67 -16.30
C MET A 1 18.49 -13.94 -15.09
N ILE A 2 18.55 -13.09 -14.07
CA ILE A 2 17.78 -13.27 -12.82
C ILE A 2 16.56 -12.35 -12.87
N LYS A 3 15.36 -12.89 -12.61
CA LYS A 3 14.13 -12.10 -12.49
C LYS A 3 13.85 -11.82 -11.03
N LEU A 4 13.74 -10.54 -10.68
CA LEU A 4 13.39 -10.09 -9.34
C LEU A 4 11.89 -9.82 -9.27
N ASN A 5 11.28 -10.08 -8.11
CA ASN A 5 9.87 -9.75 -7.88
C ASN A 5 9.70 -8.23 -7.62
N ALA A 6 10.06 -7.43 -8.62
CA ALA A 6 10.04 -5.99 -8.55
C ALA A 6 9.66 -5.39 -9.90
N PHE A 7 9.02 -4.24 -9.86
CA PHE A 7 8.67 -3.44 -11.03
C PHE A 7 9.38 -2.10 -10.97
N VAL A 8 9.86 -1.61 -12.09
CA VAL A 8 10.55 -0.31 -12.18
C VAL A 8 9.65 0.69 -12.85
N THR A 9 9.66 1.94 -12.42
CA THR A 9 8.92 2.99 -13.12
C THR A 9 9.40 3.18 -14.55
N LEU A 10 8.51 3.48 -15.48
CA LEU A 10 8.86 3.68 -16.90
C LEU A 10 9.68 4.95 -17.16
N LYS A 11 9.62 5.92 -16.23
CA LYS A 11 10.28 7.22 -16.30
C LYS A 11 10.82 7.59 -14.91
N PRO A 12 11.73 8.57 -14.82
CA PRO A 12 12.25 9.05 -13.54
C PRO A 12 11.26 10.00 -12.84
N TYR A 13 10.05 9.52 -12.53
CA TYR A 13 8.96 10.31 -11.94
C TYR A 13 9.31 11.00 -10.61
N PHE A 14 10.33 10.52 -9.89
CA PHE A 14 10.73 11.07 -8.60
C PHE A 14 11.84 12.13 -8.70
N LYS A 15 12.27 12.52 -9.91
CA LYS A 15 13.10 13.73 -10.06
C LYS A 15 12.32 14.98 -9.64
N GLU A 16 11.04 15.01 -10.00
CA GLU A 16 10.11 16.09 -9.73
C GLU A 16 8.75 15.48 -9.39
N PHE A 17 8.53 15.20 -8.11
CA PHE A 17 7.26 14.67 -7.61
C PHE A 17 6.42 15.80 -7.07
N SER A 18 5.49 16.30 -7.89
CA SER A 18 4.64 17.45 -7.54
C SER A 18 3.70 17.12 -6.39
N THR A 19 3.68 17.98 -5.38
CA THR A 19 2.81 17.92 -4.21
C THR A 19 2.46 19.34 -3.79
N PHE A 20 1.58 19.47 -2.80
CA PHE A 20 1.43 20.70 -2.04
C PHE A 20 1.37 20.37 -0.56
N ARG A 21 1.64 21.36 0.30
CA ARG A 21 1.55 21.17 1.74
C ARG A 21 0.77 22.27 2.44
N ILE A 22 0.25 21.93 3.61
CA ILE A 22 -0.45 22.86 4.51
C ILE A 22 0.20 22.76 5.89
N PRO A 23 0.57 23.89 6.52
CA PRO A 23 0.99 23.89 7.91
C PRO A 23 -0.11 23.35 8.81
N ILE A 24 0.23 22.50 9.76
CA ILE A 24 -0.72 21.87 10.67
C ILE A 24 -0.22 21.86 12.10
N ALA A 25 -1.13 22.14 13.04
CA ALA A 25 -0.95 21.86 14.46
C ALA A 25 -2.06 20.91 14.92
N GLY A 26 -1.67 19.72 15.38
CA GLY A 26 -2.63 18.71 15.81
C GLY A 26 -1.92 17.43 16.26
N ARG A 27 -2.66 16.56 16.97
CA ARG A 27 -2.13 15.25 17.35
C ARG A 27 -1.95 14.38 16.09
N PRO A 28 -0.88 13.58 15.99
CA PRO A 28 -0.68 12.69 14.84
C PRO A 28 -1.86 11.75 14.54
N SER A 29 -2.58 11.31 15.58
CA SER A 29 -3.80 10.51 15.44
C SER A 29 -4.92 11.25 14.70
N ASP A 30 -5.05 12.55 14.97
CA ASP A 30 -6.12 13.38 14.42
C ASP A 30 -5.76 13.70 12.96
N CYS A 31 -4.50 14.09 12.69
CA CYS A 31 -4.00 14.26 11.33
C CYS A 31 -4.14 12.97 10.49
N SER A 32 -3.84 11.80 11.06
CA SER A 32 -4.01 10.51 10.39
C SER A 32 -5.48 10.18 10.10
N GLN A 33 -6.43 10.60 10.95
CA GLN A 33 -7.85 10.44 10.67
C GLN A 33 -8.31 11.37 9.53
N LEU A 34 -7.81 12.60 9.49
CA LEU A 34 -8.09 13.55 8.41
C LEU A 34 -7.62 13.00 7.06
N THR A 35 -6.35 12.61 6.96
CA THR A 35 -5.78 12.06 5.71
C THR A 35 -6.47 10.76 5.29
N ARG A 36 -6.88 9.93 6.24
CA ARG A 36 -7.65 8.71 5.95
C ARG A 36 -9.01 9.02 5.32
N ARG A 37 -9.74 10.01 5.82
CA ARG A 37 -11.06 10.38 5.26
C ARG A 37 -10.92 10.92 3.84
N LEU A 38 -9.91 11.76 3.57
CA LEU A 38 -9.61 12.26 2.22
C LEU A 38 -9.23 11.13 1.25
N PHE A 39 -8.48 10.14 1.74
CA PHE A 39 -8.15 8.94 0.99
C PHE A 39 -9.39 8.10 0.67
N ASP A 40 -10.27 7.91 1.66
CA ASP A 40 -11.50 7.12 1.52
C ASP A 40 -12.48 7.77 0.54
N SER A 41 -12.56 9.11 0.51
CA SER A 41 -13.36 9.87 -0.47
C SER A 41 -12.67 10.08 -1.83
N GLY A 42 -11.43 9.65 -1.99
CA GLY A 42 -10.67 9.82 -3.24
C GLY A 42 -10.30 11.27 -3.57
N VAL A 43 -10.27 12.16 -2.56
CA VAL A 43 -9.99 13.60 -2.75
C VAL A 43 -8.50 13.88 -2.78
N ALA A 44 -7.73 13.28 -1.87
CA ALA A 44 -6.28 13.46 -1.77
C ALA A 44 -5.61 12.30 -1.05
N TYR A 45 -4.35 12.04 -1.40
CA TYR A 45 -3.47 11.16 -0.62
C TYR A 45 -2.50 12.02 0.19
N GLY A 46 -2.59 11.90 1.52
CA GLY A 46 -1.89 12.78 2.45
C GLY A 46 -0.95 12.05 3.40
N PHE A 47 0.13 12.73 3.78
CA PHE A 47 1.08 12.26 4.79
C PHE A 47 1.54 13.42 5.68
N GLN A 48 1.59 13.17 6.99
CA GLN A 48 2.14 14.13 7.95
C GLN A 48 3.64 13.95 8.09
N HIS A 49 4.38 15.03 7.91
CA HIS A 49 5.81 15.08 8.19
C HIS A 49 6.12 16.40 8.88
N GLU A 50 6.68 16.31 10.09
CA GLU A 50 6.93 17.46 10.96
C GLU A 50 5.66 18.31 11.18
N ALA A 51 5.75 19.63 10.97
CA ALA A 51 4.67 20.60 11.14
C ALA A 51 3.76 20.74 9.90
N TYR A 52 3.84 19.82 8.94
CA TYR A 52 3.11 19.93 7.67
C TYR A 52 2.35 18.65 7.33
N LEU A 53 1.21 18.82 6.65
CA LEU A 53 0.58 17.76 5.86
C LEU A 53 0.94 17.98 4.39
N TYR A 54 1.55 16.96 3.79
CA TYR A 54 1.84 16.90 2.37
C TYR A 54 0.74 16.14 1.66
N PHE A 55 0.33 16.60 0.49
CA PHE A 55 -0.76 16.05 -0.28
C PHE A 55 -0.39 15.85 -1.74
N LYS A 56 -0.98 14.80 -2.32
CA LYS A 56 -1.11 14.59 -3.76
C LYS A 56 -2.60 14.53 -4.08
N GLY A 57 -3.10 15.51 -4.81
CA GLY A 57 -4.52 15.77 -5.03
C GLY A 57 -4.77 17.19 -5.53
N ASN A 58 -6.01 17.53 -5.88
CA ASN A 58 -6.34 18.89 -6.31
C ASN A 58 -6.25 19.85 -5.10
N PRO A 59 -5.41 20.90 -5.10
CA PRO A 59 -5.20 21.74 -3.92
C PRO A 59 -6.49 22.42 -3.42
N ASN A 60 -7.22 23.07 -4.32
CA ASN A 60 -8.43 23.83 -3.99
C ASN A 60 -9.53 22.93 -3.43
N GLU A 61 -9.76 21.79 -4.08
CA GLU A 61 -10.77 20.82 -3.64
C GLU A 61 -10.38 20.19 -2.31
N THR A 62 -9.11 19.85 -2.13
CA THR A 62 -8.61 19.27 -0.87
C THR A 62 -8.83 20.22 0.29
N VAL A 63 -8.47 21.50 0.14
CA VAL A 63 -8.70 22.52 1.16
C VAL A 63 -10.17 22.68 1.47
N ARG A 64 -11.02 22.83 0.45
CA ARG A 64 -12.47 22.98 0.61
C ARG A 64 -13.05 21.83 1.44
N ILE A 65 -12.71 20.59 1.09
CA ILE A 65 -13.19 19.40 1.82
C ILE A 65 -12.66 19.38 3.26
N ILE A 66 -11.39 19.71 3.48
CA ILE A 66 -10.82 19.77 4.83
C ILE A 66 -11.55 20.81 5.69
N GLU A 67 -11.80 22.02 5.16
CA GLU A 67 -12.56 23.04 5.87
C GLU A 67 -13.98 22.59 6.22
N GLU A 68 -14.67 21.97 5.26
CA GLU A 68 -16.00 21.42 5.50
C GLU A 68 -16.00 20.35 6.59
N MET A 69 -15.00 19.46 6.60
CA MET A 69 -14.86 18.43 7.62
C MET A 69 -14.66 19.03 9.01
N ILE A 70 -13.80 20.05 9.13
CA ILE A 70 -13.53 20.73 10.40
C ILE A 70 -14.76 21.47 10.89
N LYS A 71 -15.48 22.18 10.01
CA LYS A 71 -16.70 22.91 10.35
C LYS A 71 -17.84 21.97 10.77
N LYS A 72 -17.99 20.82 10.11
CA LYS A 72 -19.19 19.99 10.26
C LYS A 72 -19.13 18.97 11.37
N GLU A 73 -18.01 18.28 11.64
CA GLU A 73 -18.04 17.13 12.59
C GLU A 73 -16.69 16.44 12.84
N PHE A 74 -15.56 17.12 12.61
CA PHE A 74 -14.26 16.51 12.88
C PHE A 74 -13.99 16.45 14.40
N ARG A 75 -14.05 15.25 14.98
CA ARG A 75 -13.84 15.02 16.43
C ARG A 75 -12.39 15.26 16.90
N GLY A 76 -11.44 15.43 15.98
CA GLY A 76 -10.03 15.69 16.30
C GLY A 76 -9.75 17.18 16.47
N LYS A 77 -8.70 17.53 17.23
CA LYS A 77 -8.24 18.91 17.35
C LYS A 77 -7.11 19.14 16.35
N VAL A 78 -7.47 19.66 15.18
CA VAL A 78 -6.54 20.05 14.13
C VAL A 78 -6.73 21.54 13.85
N ILE A 79 -5.65 22.29 13.95
CA ILE A 79 -5.56 23.70 13.55
C ILE A 79 -4.74 23.73 12.28
N LEU A 80 -5.31 24.32 11.24
CA LEU A 80 -4.61 24.51 9.97
C LEU A 80 -4.01 25.91 9.97
N GLY A 81 -2.80 26.02 9.46
CA GLY A 81 -2.22 27.31 9.14
C GLY A 81 -3.05 28.04 8.08
N GLU A 82 -2.75 29.31 7.84
CA GLU A 82 -3.46 30.10 6.84
C GLU A 82 -3.42 29.42 5.46
N PHE A 83 -4.61 29.13 4.90
CA PHE A 83 -4.76 28.50 3.59
C PHE A 83 -4.29 29.38 2.42
N SER A 84 -4.05 30.68 2.67
CA SER A 84 -3.37 31.59 1.74
C SER A 84 -1.92 31.20 1.45
N LYS A 85 -1.37 30.21 2.17
CA LYS A 85 -0.02 29.65 1.99
C LYS A 85 -0.07 28.20 1.49
N LEU A 86 -0.90 27.90 0.51
CA LEU A 86 -0.75 26.65 -0.24
C LEU A 86 0.61 26.67 -0.94
N GLU A 87 1.56 25.94 -0.39
CA GLU A 87 2.89 25.82 -0.96
C GLU A 87 2.92 24.61 -1.90
N GLU A 88 2.91 24.88 -3.20
CA GLU A 88 3.24 23.88 -4.20
C GLU A 88 4.73 23.55 -4.11
N LEU A 89 5.04 22.25 -4.13
CA LEU A 89 6.39 21.73 -3.96
C LEU A 89 6.67 20.65 -4.99
N SER A 90 7.86 20.71 -5.58
CA SER A 90 8.41 19.62 -6.35
C SER A 90 9.39 18.84 -5.47
N LEU A 91 8.95 17.70 -4.95
CA LEU A 91 9.78 16.84 -4.11
C LEU A 91 10.76 16.04 -4.98
N THR A 92 11.96 15.82 -4.45
CA THR A 92 13.07 15.14 -5.13
C THR A 92 13.32 13.75 -4.51
N PRO A 93 14.25 12.94 -5.04
CA PRO A 93 14.57 11.64 -4.43
C PRO A 93 15.04 11.74 -2.97
N ASN A 94 15.55 12.90 -2.54
CA ASN A 94 15.97 13.15 -1.15
C ASN A 94 14.78 13.21 -0.19
N ASP A 95 13.58 13.52 -0.70
CA ASP A 95 12.33 13.64 0.06
C ASP A 95 11.57 12.31 0.15
N ALA A 96 12.28 11.18 -0.01
CA ALA A 96 11.71 9.85 -0.04
C ALA A 96 10.88 9.48 1.21
N SER A 97 11.16 10.10 2.36
CA SER A 97 10.39 9.94 3.60
C SER A 97 8.94 10.44 3.46
N ILE A 98 8.69 11.41 2.58
CA ILE A 98 7.37 12.00 2.30
C ILE A 98 6.74 11.34 1.06
N ILE A 99 7.53 11.18 -0.01
CA ILE A 99 7.08 10.59 -1.28
C ILE A 99 6.53 9.18 -1.07
N LYS A 100 7.29 8.30 -0.38
CA LYS A 100 6.94 6.88 -0.28
C LYS A 100 5.58 6.66 0.37
N PRO A 101 5.24 7.24 1.54
CA PRO A 101 3.90 7.17 2.12
C PRO A 101 2.77 7.51 1.15
N ILE A 102 2.90 8.60 0.38
CA ILE A 102 1.88 9.04 -0.58
C ILE A 102 1.73 8.02 -1.73
N VAL A 103 2.84 7.53 -2.28
CA VAL A 103 2.81 6.51 -3.35
C VAL A 103 2.22 5.19 -2.83
N TYR A 104 2.51 4.82 -1.58
CA TYR A 104 1.90 3.63 -0.99
C TYR A 104 0.38 3.74 -0.90
N LEU A 105 -0.18 4.91 -0.62
CA LEU A 105 -1.63 5.10 -0.64
C LEU A 105 -2.20 4.82 -2.05
N ALA A 106 -1.56 5.33 -3.10
CA ALA A 106 -1.98 5.04 -4.47
C ALA A 106 -1.93 3.54 -4.80
N PHE A 107 -0.87 2.84 -4.37
CA PHE A 107 -0.78 1.39 -4.53
C PHE A 107 -1.83 0.64 -3.71
N GLU A 108 -2.10 1.10 -2.49
CA GLU A 108 -3.14 0.54 -1.62
C GLU A 108 -4.54 0.69 -2.22
N LYS A 109 -4.84 1.77 -2.96
CA LYS A 109 -6.09 1.86 -3.74
C LYS A 109 -6.19 0.81 -4.83
N VAL A 110 -5.11 0.56 -5.56
CA VAL A 110 -5.09 -0.52 -6.58
C VAL A 110 -5.37 -1.87 -5.92
N LEU A 111 -4.80 -2.13 -4.76
CA LEU A 111 -5.03 -3.35 -4.00
C LEU A 111 -6.48 -3.47 -3.50
N GLU A 112 -7.05 -2.40 -2.94
CA GLU A 112 -8.45 -2.35 -2.50
C GLU A 112 -9.43 -2.68 -3.62
N SER A 113 -9.26 -2.03 -4.77
CA SER A 113 -10.09 -2.29 -5.96
C SER A 113 -9.99 -3.73 -6.48
N ASN A 114 -8.96 -4.48 -6.06
CA ASN A 114 -8.72 -5.87 -6.44
C ASN A 114 -9.03 -6.87 -5.32
N GLY A 115 -9.79 -6.45 -4.30
CA GLY A 115 -10.30 -7.34 -3.26
C GLY A 115 -9.26 -7.65 -2.18
N PHE A 116 -8.33 -6.73 -1.92
CA PHE A 116 -7.42 -6.81 -0.78
C PHE A 116 -7.80 -5.81 0.32
N LYS A 117 -7.70 -6.27 1.57
CA LYS A 117 -7.69 -5.41 2.76
C LYS A 117 -6.28 -4.89 2.99
N VAL A 118 -6.16 -3.57 3.03
CA VAL A 118 -4.90 -2.87 3.33
C VAL A 118 -5.00 -2.20 4.72
N PRO A 119 -3.96 -2.31 5.57
CA PRO A 119 -3.99 -1.77 6.92
C PRO A 119 -3.84 -0.24 6.98
N ARG A 120 -3.53 0.43 5.86
CA ARG A 120 -3.43 1.91 5.73
C ARG A 120 -2.53 2.55 6.81
N ARG A 121 -1.44 1.86 7.16
CA ARG A 121 -0.49 2.22 8.25
C ARG A 121 0.95 1.96 7.79
N ASN A 122 1.91 2.04 8.72
CA ASN A 122 3.33 1.70 8.48
C ASN A 122 3.57 0.24 8.07
N VAL A 123 2.53 -0.61 8.08
CA VAL A 123 2.63 -2.02 7.68
C VAL A 123 2.40 -2.13 6.18
N LYS A 124 3.47 -2.33 5.41
CA LYS A 124 3.43 -2.50 3.94
C LYS A 124 3.08 -3.94 3.55
N LYS A 125 1.88 -4.36 3.97
CA LYS A 125 1.32 -5.68 3.73
C LYS A 125 -0.17 -5.58 3.46
N ALA A 126 -0.66 -6.32 2.48
CA ALA A 126 -2.08 -6.45 2.18
C ALA A 126 -2.50 -7.91 2.30
N ILE A 127 -3.73 -8.16 2.71
CA ILE A 127 -4.31 -9.51 2.76
C ILE A 127 -5.58 -9.56 1.91
N PRO A 128 -5.86 -10.66 1.20
CA PRO A 128 -7.12 -10.79 0.47
C PRO A 128 -8.32 -10.68 1.40
N GLU A 129 -9.41 -10.12 0.90
CA GLU A 129 -10.72 -10.25 1.53
C GLU A 129 -11.14 -11.72 1.59
N VAL A 130 -11.76 -12.12 2.70
CA VAL A 130 -12.32 -13.46 2.84
C VAL A 130 -13.69 -13.49 2.20
N ASN A 131 -13.74 -13.85 0.92
CA ASN A 131 -14.95 -14.03 0.11
C ASN A 131 -14.74 -15.19 -0.87
N ASP A 132 -15.81 -15.63 -1.55
CA ASP A 132 -15.77 -16.79 -2.44
C ASP A 132 -14.87 -16.55 -3.65
N VAL A 133 -14.88 -15.34 -4.22
CA VAL A 133 -13.99 -14.94 -5.33
C VAL A 133 -12.53 -15.17 -4.98
N ASN A 134 -12.08 -14.76 -3.80
CA ASN A 134 -10.69 -14.94 -3.38
C ASN A 134 -10.37 -16.38 -2.94
N ARG A 135 -11.38 -17.18 -2.54
CA ARG A 135 -11.23 -18.63 -2.33
C ARG A 135 -11.00 -19.35 -3.66
N GLU A 136 -11.80 -19.06 -4.69
CA GLU A 136 -11.66 -19.62 -6.04
C GLU A 136 -10.30 -19.26 -6.68
N ARG A 137 -9.84 -18.02 -6.45
CA ARG A 137 -8.49 -17.58 -6.86
C ARG A 137 -7.35 -18.30 -6.12
N GLY A 138 -7.64 -19.07 -5.08
CA GLY A 138 -6.65 -19.75 -4.24
C GLY A 138 -5.91 -18.81 -3.29
N LEU A 139 -6.46 -17.62 -3.03
CA LEU A 139 -5.87 -16.64 -2.12
C LEU A 139 -6.32 -16.85 -0.67
N VAL A 140 -7.38 -17.61 -0.43
CA VAL A 140 -7.86 -17.99 0.89
C VAL A 140 -7.86 -19.51 0.98
N VAL A 141 -6.90 -20.08 1.71
CA VAL A 141 -6.69 -21.52 1.77
C VAL A 141 -6.98 -22.03 3.18
N SER A 142 -8.06 -22.79 3.34
CA SER A 142 -8.39 -23.39 4.64
C SER A 142 -7.38 -24.47 5.05
N LEU A 143 -7.17 -24.59 6.35
CA LEU A 143 -6.58 -25.78 6.92
C LEU A 143 -7.61 -26.95 6.84
N ILE A 144 -7.11 -28.14 6.58
CA ILE A 144 -7.75 -29.46 6.62
C ILE A 144 -8.33 -29.72 8.01
N SER A 145 -7.52 -29.62 9.07
CA SER A 145 -7.96 -29.99 10.43
C SER A 145 -8.85 -28.92 11.07
N HIS A 146 -8.66 -27.66 10.68
CA HIS A 146 -9.35 -26.49 11.26
C HIS A 146 -9.91 -25.59 10.16
N LYS A 147 -11.14 -25.88 9.68
CA LYS A 147 -11.74 -25.18 8.53
C LYS A 147 -11.97 -23.68 8.76
N ASP A 148 -12.10 -23.27 10.02
CA ASP A 148 -12.23 -21.90 10.50
C ASP A 148 -10.90 -21.13 10.54
N ILE A 149 -9.78 -21.81 10.31
CA ILE A 149 -8.46 -21.20 10.16
C ILE A 149 -8.04 -21.29 8.71
N VAL A 150 -7.59 -20.15 8.17
CA VAL A 150 -7.14 -20.05 6.77
C VAL A 150 -5.76 -19.44 6.70
N VAL A 151 -5.02 -19.80 5.65
CA VAL A 151 -3.84 -19.09 5.18
C VAL A 151 -4.27 -18.10 4.10
N LEU A 152 -4.02 -16.82 4.34
CA LEU A 152 -4.31 -15.75 3.39
C LEU A 152 -3.09 -15.48 2.52
N ARG A 153 -3.18 -15.60 1.19
CA ARG A 153 -2.11 -15.25 0.25
C ARG A 153 -2.12 -13.75 -0.04
N GLY A 154 -1.61 -13.01 0.93
CA GLY A 154 -1.40 -11.58 0.83
C GLY A 154 -0.11 -11.20 0.11
N LEU A 155 0.11 -9.89 0.08
CA LEU A 155 1.31 -9.27 -0.46
C LEU A 155 2.06 -8.53 0.65
N ARG A 156 3.38 -8.52 0.55
CA ARG A 156 4.27 -7.54 1.19
C ARG A 156 4.86 -6.69 0.07
N TYR A 157 4.96 -5.39 0.29
CA TYR A 157 5.48 -4.47 -0.72
C TYR A 157 6.43 -3.45 -0.12
N MET A 158 7.30 -2.90 -0.95
CA MET A 158 8.22 -1.83 -0.58
C MET A 158 8.58 -1.02 -1.82
N LEU A 159 8.53 0.30 -1.69
CA LEU A 159 8.99 1.25 -2.68
C LEU A 159 10.41 1.70 -2.33
N GLU A 160 11.31 1.55 -3.28
CA GLU A 160 12.61 2.19 -3.32
C GLU A 160 12.56 3.37 -4.30
N VAL A 161 13.11 4.51 -3.92
CA VAL A 161 13.27 5.69 -4.78
C VAL A 161 14.75 5.88 -4.99
N ARG A 162 15.21 5.79 -6.25
CA ARG A 162 16.62 5.89 -6.61
C ARG A 162 17.02 7.36 -6.78
N PRO A 163 18.30 7.72 -6.57
CA PRO A 163 18.80 9.07 -6.86
C PRO A 163 18.59 9.51 -8.31
N SER A 164 18.49 8.57 -9.25
CA SER A 164 18.17 8.85 -10.66
C SER A 164 16.71 9.31 -10.89
N GLY A 165 15.85 9.25 -9.87
CA GLY A 165 14.42 9.55 -9.94
C GLY A 165 13.55 8.36 -10.33
N TYR A 166 14.12 7.18 -10.60
CA TYR A 166 13.35 5.96 -10.84
C TYR A 166 12.86 5.34 -9.53
N GLY A 167 11.66 4.76 -9.54
CA GLY A 167 11.17 3.94 -8.43
C GLY A 167 11.24 2.46 -8.73
N ILE A 168 11.45 1.66 -7.69
CA ILE A 168 11.38 0.20 -7.74
C ILE A 168 10.34 -0.25 -6.72
N MET A 169 9.24 -0.84 -7.18
CA MET A 169 8.21 -1.44 -6.35
C MET A 169 8.53 -2.93 -6.18
N TRP A 170 9.09 -3.29 -5.04
CA TRP A 170 9.33 -4.66 -4.61
C TRP A 170 8.03 -5.28 -4.09
N ILE A 171 7.68 -6.47 -4.56
CA ILE A 171 6.46 -7.17 -4.17
C ILE A 171 6.79 -8.62 -3.85
N ASP A 172 6.25 -9.14 -2.76
CA ASP A 172 6.50 -10.52 -2.36
C ASP A 172 5.27 -11.13 -1.67
N LEU A 173 5.19 -12.46 -1.65
CA LEU A 173 4.05 -13.14 -1.01
C LEU A 173 4.17 -13.11 0.51
N TYR A 174 3.08 -12.74 1.17
CA TYR A 174 2.91 -12.77 2.61
C TYR A 174 1.74 -13.69 2.96
N SER A 175 1.99 -14.78 3.67
CA SER A 175 0.99 -15.84 3.93
C SER A 175 0.60 -15.97 5.41
N PRO A 176 -0.06 -14.98 6.04
CA PRO A 176 -0.44 -15.10 7.45
C PRO A 176 -1.56 -16.12 7.68
N PRO A 177 -1.56 -16.79 8.85
CA PRO A 177 -2.72 -17.51 9.34
C PRO A 177 -3.76 -16.54 9.89
N PHE A 178 -5.02 -16.86 9.66
CA PHE A 178 -6.15 -16.02 10.01
C PHE A 178 -7.31 -16.86 10.54
N ASP A 179 -7.85 -16.46 11.67
CA ASP A 179 -9.00 -17.07 12.31
C ASP A 179 -10.27 -16.34 11.83
N LEU A 180 -11.14 -17.09 11.15
CA LEU A 180 -12.40 -16.60 10.60
C LEU A 180 -13.43 -16.25 11.67
N LYS A 181 -13.45 -16.96 12.80
CA LYS A 181 -14.39 -16.69 13.90
C LYS A 181 -14.03 -15.38 14.60
N ARG A 182 -12.75 -15.20 14.89
CA ARG A 182 -12.24 -14.01 15.60
C ARG A 182 -11.92 -12.84 14.68
N GLN A 183 -12.00 -13.02 13.35
CA GLN A 183 -11.66 -12.04 12.33
C GLN A 183 -10.27 -11.40 12.55
N LYS A 184 -9.29 -12.23 12.93
CA LYS A 184 -7.94 -11.73 13.23
C LYS A 184 -6.85 -12.70 12.78
N ARG A 185 -5.65 -12.14 12.59
CA ARG A 185 -4.44 -12.94 12.38
C ARG A 185 -4.06 -13.68 13.67
N LEU A 186 -3.62 -14.93 13.52
CA LEU A 186 -3.09 -15.71 14.64
C LEU A 186 -1.60 -15.38 14.84
N SER A 187 -1.22 -15.30 16.11
CA SER A 187 0.19 -15.21 16.51
C SER A 187 0.85 -16.59 16.50
N TYR A 188 2.18 -16.63 16.45
CA TYR A 188 2.93 -17.89 16.56
C TYR A 188 2.59 -18.68 17.83
N LYS A 189 2.39 -17.99 18.96
CA LYS A 189 2.01 -18.62 20.23
C LYS A 189 0.63 -19.31 20.14
N GLU A 190 -0.34 -18.66 19.49
CA GLU A 190 -1.67 -19.25 19.27
C GLU A 190 -1.60 -20.47 18.35
N ILE A 191 -0.87 -20.37 17.23
CA ILE A 191 -0.67 -21.50 16.30
C ILE A 191 -0.05 -22.70 17.03
N LYS A 192 0.97 -22.45 17.88
CA LYS A 192 1.63 -23.50 18.65
C LYS A 192 0.67 -24.13 19.67
N ALA A 193 -0.11 -23.32 20.39
CA ALA A 193 -1.07 -23.81 21.37
C ALA A 193 -2.23 -24.61 20.77
N MET A 194 -2.55 -24.37 19.50
CA MET A 194 -3.58 -25.11 18.75
C MET A 194 -3.02 -26.35 18.02
N GLU A 195 -1.71 -26.60 18.12
CA GLU A 195 -1.03 -27.75 17.49
C GLU A 195 -1.15 -27.82 15.96
N ILE A 196 -1.50 -26.71 15.30
CA ILE A 196 -1.68 -26.63 13.83
C ILE A 196 -0.42 -26.21 13.06
N MET A 197 0.75 -26.20 13.72
CA MET A 197 1.97 -25.58 13.19
C MET A 197 2.45 -26.25 11.90
N GLU A 198 2.52 -27.58 11.88
CA GLU A 198 2.96 -28.36 10.73
C GLU A 198 2.06 -28.12 9.53
N GLU A 199 0.74 -28.20 9.76
CA GLU A 199 -0.24 -27.98 8.71
C GLU A 199 -0.20 -26.56 8.15
N TYR A 200 -0.09 -25.56 9.05
CA TYR A 200 0.12 -24.18 8.65
C TYR A 200 1.38 -24.03 7.79
N TYR A 201 2.49 -24.70 8.12
CA TYR A 201 3.71 -24.62 7.31
C TYR A 201 3.55 -25.28 5.94
N MET A 202 2.98 -26.48 5.88
CA MET A 202 2.71 -27.18 4.61
C MET A 202 1.86 -26.34 3.67
N ARG A 203 0.89 -25.58 4.22
CA ARG A 203 0.08 -24.67 3.43
C ARG A 203 0.82 -23.37 3.16
N SER A 204 1.43 -22.71 4.15
CA SER A 204 1.97 -21.35 4.01
C SER A 204 3.28 -21.27 3.23
N ILE A 205 4.17 -22.25 3.37
CA ILE A 205 5.48 -22.30 2.72
C ILE A 205 5.31 -22.88 1.31
N LEU A 206 5.43 -22.02 0.31
CA LEU A 206 5.37 -22.42 -1.09
C LEU A 206 6.78 -22.72 -1.61
N SER A 207 6.93 -23.79 -2.39
CA SER A 207 8.15 -24.00 -3.20
C SER A 207 8.38 -22.81 -4.15
N SER A 208 9.61 -22.61 -4.63
CA SER A 208 9.93 -21.48 -5.52
C SER A 208 9.03 -21.40 -6.76
N LYS A 209 8.70 -22.56 -7.37
CA LYS A 209 7.80 -22.65 -8.52
C LYS A 209 6.37 -22.25 -8.15
N GLN A 210 5.85 -22.72 -7.02
CA GLN A 210 4.52 -22.35 -6.53
C GLN A 210 4.46 -20.89 -6.11
N ARG A 211 5.51 -20.37 -5.46
CA ARG A 211 5.62 -18.96 -5.06
C ARG A 211 5.53 -18.07 -6.29
N LEU A 212 6.30 -18.36 -7.33
CA LEU A 212 6.27 -17.61 -8.59
C LEU A 212 4.91 -17.69 -9.28
N ALA A 213 4.31 -18.88 -9.34
CA ALA A 213 3.00 -19.07 -9.95
C ALA A 213 1.90 -18.29 -9.20
N THR A 214 1.88 -18.37 -7.86
CA THR A 214 0.92 -17.63 -7.02
C THR A 214 1.16 -16.13 -7.12
N LEU A 215 2.41 -15.68 -7.11
CA LEU A 215 2.72 -14.27 -7.28
C LEU A 215 2.24 -13.77 -8.64
N LYS A 216 2.51 -14.49 -9.74
CA LYS A 216 1.99 -14.14 -11.07
C LYS A 216 0.47 -14.07 -11.09
N LYS A 217 -0.24 -15.01 -10.45
CA LYS A 217 -1.71 -14.95 -10.32
C LYS A 217 -2.16 -13.67 -9.63
N VAL A 218 -1.52 -13.31 -8.51
CA VAL A 218 -1.86 -12.07 -7.79
C VAL A 218 -1.53 -10.83 -8.61
N LEU A 219 -0.36 -10.80 -9.26
CA LEU A 219 0.05 -9.68 -10.10
C LEU A 219 -0.86 -9.50 -11.32
N ASN A 220 -1.35 -10.60 -11.91
CA ASN A 220 -2.33 -10.54 -13.00
C ASN A 220 -3.67 -9.92 -12.56
N LEU A 221 -4.00 -9.93 -11.26
CA LEU A 221 -5.16 -9.20 -10.75
C LEU A 221 -4.93 -7.69 -10.76
N LEU A 222 -3.68 -7.23 -10.61
CA LEU A 222 -3.33 -5.81 -10.54
C LEU A 222 -3.22 -5.13 -11.92
N ASP A 223 -3.79 -5.77 -12.95
CA ASP A 223 -3.63 -5.46 -14.38
C ASP A 223 -2.20 -5.73 -14.92
N LYS A 224 -2.06 -5.89 -16.23
CA LYS A 224 -0.78 -6.15 -16.91
C LYS A 224 0.22 -5.00 -16.74
N ALA A 225 -0.28 -3.78 -16.53
CA ALA A 225 0.49 -2.60 -16.23
C ALA A 225 0.11 -2.08 -14.85
N LEU A 226 1.05 -2.04 -13.92
CA LEU A 226 0.81 -1.43 -12.61
C LEU A 226 0.79 0.10 -12.77
N VAL A 227 -0.42 0.66 -12.78
CA VAL A 227 -0.67 2.10 -12.88
C VAL A 227 -1.16 2.63 -11.53
N LEU A 228 -0.39 3.54 -10.92
CA LEU A 228 -0.78 4.20 -9.69
C LEU A 228 -1.39 5.57 -10.04
N ARG A 229 -2.69 5.73 -9.82
CA ARG A 229 -3.41 6.98 -10.10
C ARG A 229 -3.56 7.82 -8.84
N PHE A 230 -3.33 9.12 -8.98
CA PHE A 230 -3.53 10.09 -7.92
C PHE A 230 -4.80 10.92 -8.14
N PRO A 231 -5.38 11.50 -7.07
CA PRO A 231 -6.60 12.31 -7.17
C PRO A 231 -6.48 13.60 -7.99
N ASP A 232 -5.26 14.09 -8.24
CA ASP A 232 -5.00 15.24 -9.11
C ASP A 232 -4.95 14.87 -10.60
N GLY A 233 -5.14 13.60 -10.95
CA GLY A 233 -5.05 13.08 -12.32
C GLY A 233 -3.65 12.64 -12.73
N ASP A 234 -2.63 12.86 -11.89
CA ASP A 234 -1.28 12.37 -12.15
C ASP A 234 -1.20 10.84 -12.00
N GLN A 235 -0.20 10.23 -12.65
CA GLN A 235 -0.03 8.78 -12.63
C GLN A 235 1.43 8.33 -12.68
N LEU A 236 1.73 7.27 -11.92
CA LEU A 236 2.98 6.51 -12.03
C LEU A 236 2.74 5.24 -12.81
N LEU A 237 3.54 5.04 -13.85
CA LEU A 237 3.53 3.84 -14.66
C LEU A 237 4.75 2.99 -14.32
N PHE A 238 4.50 1.72 -14.02
CA PHE A 238 5.54 0.71 -13.82
C PHE A 238 5.67 -0.21 -15.04
N SER A 239 6.82 -0.84 -15.18
CA SER A 239 7.08 -1.86 -16.19
C SER A 239 6.09 -3.01 -16.09
N ASN A 240 5.74 -3.60 -17.22
CA ASN A 240 4.89 -4.80 -17.26
C ASN A 240 5.69 -6.06 -16.87
N ASP A 241 6.99 -6.02 -17.12
CA ASP A 241 7.90 -7.11 -16.79
C ASP A 241 8.54 -6.92 -15.43
N LEU A 242 8.72 -8.05 -14.75
CA LEU A 242 9.58 -8.17 -13.59
C LEU A 242 11.01 -7.73 -13.94
N LEU A 243 11.64 -6.99 -13.03
CA LEU A 243 13.00 -6.48 -13.18
C LEU A 243 13.97 -7.63 -13.50
N GLN A 244 14.67 -7.50 -14.62
CA GLN A 244 15.66 -8.46 -15.09
C GLN A 244 17.07 -7.92 -14.78
N LEU A 245 17.86 -8.71 -14.07
CA LEU A 245 19.29 -8.46 -13.91
C LEU A 245 20.06 -9.30 -14.93
N GLN A 246 20.86 -8.61 -15.74
CA GLN A 246 21.93 -9.24 -16.51
C GLN A 246 23.13 -9.42 -15.58
N ALA A 247 23.76 -10.61 -15.64
CA ALA A 247 25.04 -10.77 -14.97
C ALA A 247 26.06 -9.90 -15.71
N PRO A 248 26.98 -9.21 -15.02
CA PRO A 248 28.10 -8.60 -15.72
C PRO A 248 28.85 -9.71 -16.47
N GLU A 249 29.07 -9.50 -17.77
CA GLU A 249 29.97 -10.34 -18.55
C GLU A 249 31.34 -10.25 -17.88
N GLY A 250 31.82 -11.40 -17.39
CA GLY A 250 33.13 -11.52 -16.74
C GLY A 250 34.25 -11.65 -17.76
#